data_AF-A0A6B2G7Y4-F1
#
_entry.id   AF-A0A6B2G7Y4-F1
#
_cell.length_a   1.000
_cell.length_b   1.000
_cell.length_c   1.000
_cell.angle_alpha   90.00
_cell.angle_beta   90.00
_cell.angle_gamma   90.00
#
_symmetry.space_group_name_H-M   'P 1'
#
loop_
_entity.id
_entity.type
_entity.pdbx_description
1 polymer ?
#
loop_
_entity_poly.entity_id
_entity_poly.type
_entity_poly.pdbx_seq_one_letter_code
_entity_poly.pdbx_strand_id
1 'polypeptide(L)'
;MEPSQYIKIPYGSHAVLVNGVYERVFSFKSGSIYTIIVAFDTNDKPIIHIFGDVEPRPLSILWQIPQYIILTSGEVLFSITGLDFAYSSSPNSMRSFVTAAWLLTVSTGNFIVIVFEGFKITDNMAHELFIFAGLLFFTTIIFSIMSYYFIPYNPNITLMNEIQVADSIPEVQKKN
;
A
#
# COMPACT_ATOMS: atom_id res chain seq x y z
N MET A 1 -39.12 6.07 25.49
CA MET A 1 -38.14 5.26 24.77
C MET A 1 -37.00 5.00 25.75
N GLU A 2 -36.91 3.79 26.29
CA GLU A 2 -35.77 3.44 27.13
C GLU A 2 -34.49 3.39 26.30
N PRO A 3 -33.34 3.79 26.86
CA PRO A 3 -32.06 3.75 26.15
C PRO A 3 -31.68 2.29 25.83
N SER A 4 -31.16 2.05 24.62
CA SER A 4 -30.60 0.74 24.26
C SER A 4 -29.42 0.39 25.19
N GLN A 5 -29.60 -0.62 26.03
CA GLN A 5 -28.57 -1.07 26.96
C GLN A 5 -27.67 -2.12 26.33
N TYR A 6 -26.36 -1.91 26.47
CA TYR A 6 -25.36 -2.90 26.08
C TYR A 6 -25.18 -3.92 27.20
N ILE A 7 -25.44 -5.19 26.90
CA ILE A 7 -25.23 -6.30 27.82
C ILE A 7 -24.04 -7.12 27.33
N LYS A 8 -23.05 -7.34 28.21
CA LYS A 8 -21.93 -8.25 27.92
C LYS A 8 -22.38 -9.68 28.17
N ILE A 9 -22.42 -10.48 27.11
CA ILE A 9 -22.77 -11.90 27.16
C ILE A 9 -21.48 -12.71 26.93
N PRO A 10 -21.20 -13.77 27.72
CA PRO A 10 -20.08 -14.67 27.47
C PRO A 10 -20.16 -15.30 26.08
N TYR A 11 -19.02 -15.70 25.51
CA TYR A 11 -19.02 -16.45 24.26
C TYR A 11 -19.76 -17.80 24.43
N GLY A 12 -20.46 -18.25 23.39
CA GLY A 12 -21.21 -19.51 23.40
C GLY A 12 -22.65 -19.40 22.94
N SER A 13 -23.39 -20.50 23.08
CA SER A 13 -24.80 -20.57 22.75
C SER A 13 -25.64 -20.06 23.92
N HIS A 14 -26.36 -18.96 23.71
CA HIS A 14 -27.28 -18.39 24.70
C HIS A 14 -28.69 -18.35 24.14
N ALA A 15 -29.64 -18.76 24.97
CA ALA A 15 -31.06 -18.65 24.69
C ALA A 15 -31.54 -17.25 25.06
N VAL A 16 -32.09 -16.52 24.10
CA VAL A 16 -32.77 -15.24 24.35
C VAL A 16 -34.25 -15.55 24.50
N LEU A 17 -34.81 -15.14 25.65
CA LEU A 17 -36.21 -15.32 26.00
C LEU A 17 -36.93 -13.96 25.85
N VAL A 18 -37.91 -13.88 24.96
CA VAL A 18 -38.80 -12.71 24.85
C VAL A 18 -40.09 -13.00 25.60
N ASN A 19 -40.41 -12.17 26.60
CA ASN A 19 -41.58 -12.32 27.48
C ASN A 19 -41.73 -13.71 28.14
N GLY A 20 -40.63 -14.46 28.30
CA GLY A 20 -40.63 -15.78 28.94
C GLY A 20 -41.25 -16.92 28.15
N VAL A 21 -41.71 -16.68 26.91
CA VAL A 21 -42.43 -17.69 26.08
C VAL A 21 -41.66 -18.03 24.80
N TYR A 22 -40.92 -17.07 24.24
CA TYR A 22 -40.25 -17.24 22.96
C TYR A 22 -38.76 -17.42 23.16
N GLU A 23 -38.30 -18.66 22.99
CA GLU A 23 -36.90 -19.03 23.08
C GLU A 23 -36.27 -19.07 21.68
N ARG A 24 -35.19 -18.32 21.49
CA ARG A 24 -34.33 -18.50 20.32
C ARG A 24 -32.87 -18.60 20.77
N VAL A 25 -32.22 -19.68 20.36
CA VAL A 25 -30.81 -19.93 20.67
C VAL A 25 -29.92 -19.24 19.65
N PHE A 26 -28.94 -18.50 20.14
CA PHE A 26 -27.96 -17.81 19.31
C PHE A 26 -26.55 -18.16 19.78
N SER A 27 -25.69 -18.43 18.80
CA SER A 27 -24.27 -18.67 19.04
C SER A 27 -23.50 -17.36 18.86
N PHE A 28 -23.02 -16.80 19.96
CA PHE A 28 -22.19 -15.59 19.96
C PHE A 28 -20.72 -16.00 19.82
N LYS A 29 -20.07 -15.53 18.74
CA LYS A 29 -18.63 -15.72 18.52
C LYS A 29 -17.83 -14.63 19.25
N SER A 30 -16.57 -14.92 19.56
CA SER A 30 -15.69 -13.98 20.25
C SER A 30 -15.30 -12.81 19.33
N GLY A 31 -15.28 -11.59 19.88
CA GLY A 31 -14.80 -10.38 19.18
C GLY A 31 -15.81 -9.74 18.22
N SER A 32 -17.07 -10.17 18.22
CA SER A 32 -18.16 -9.59 17.43
C SER A 32 -19.15 -8.82 18.31
N ILE A 33 -19.74 -7.77 17.74
CA ILE A 33 -20.84 -7.01 18.33
C ILE A 33 -22.11 -7.41 17.57
N TYR A 34 -23.13 -7.79 18.32
CA TYR A 34 -24.43 -8.16 17.76
C TYR A 34 -25.49 -7.20 18.27
N THR A 35 -26.29 -6.69 17.35
CA THR A 35 -27.48 -5.89 17.67
C THR A 35 -28.69 -6.78 17.52
N ILE A 36 -29.44 -6.96 18.62
CA ILE A 36 -30.68 -7.73 18.65
C ILE A 36 -31.84 -6.74 18.67
N ILE A 37 -32.67 -6.79 17.65
CA ILE A 37 -33.90 -5.99 17.57
C ILE A 37 -35.08 -6.93 17.81
N VAL A 38 -35.87 -6.60 18.84
CA VAL A 38 -37.13 -7.29 19.15
C VAL A 38 -38.25 -6.35 18.72
N ALA A 39 -38.94 -6.73 17.65
CA ALA A 39 -40.17 -6.06 17.20
C ALA A 39 -41.37 -6.93 17.53
N PHE A 40 -42.54 -6.35 17.74
CA PHE A 40 -43.79 -7.09 17.92
C PHE A 40 -44.69 -6.83 16.71
N ASP A 41 -45.21 -7.89 16.10
CA ASP A 41 -46.22 -7.80 15.04
C ASP A 41 -47.59 -7.41 15.65
N THR A 42 -48.53 -7.02 14.80
CA THR A 42 -49.93 -6.65 15.11
C THR A 42 -50.69 -7.71 15.93
N ASN A 43 -50.19 -8.95 15.98
CA ASN A 43 -50.72 -10.07 16.75
C ASN A 43 -49.93 -10.38 18.04
N ASP A 44 -49.14 -9.43 18.57
CA ASP A 44 -48.24 -9.60 19.73
C ASP A 44 -47.21 -10.74 19.57
N LYS A 45 -46.92 -11.14 18.32
CA LYS A 45 -45.87 -12.12 18.03
C LYS A 45 -44.51 -11.40 17.95
N PRO A 46 -43.50 -11.79 18.74
CA PRO A 46 -42.19 -11.19 18.66
C PRO A 46 -41.45 -11.66 17.40
N ILE A 47 -40.95 -10.70 16.64
CA ILE A 47 -40.04 -10.88 15.52
C ILE A 47 -38.65 -10.45 16.00
N ILE A 48 -37.71 -11.41 16.01
CA ILE A 48 -36.34 -11.19 16.47
C ILE A 48 -35.42 -11.11 15.25
N HIS A 49 -34.88 -9.92 15.00
CA HIS A 49 -33.84 -9.69 13.99
C HIS A 49 -32.48 -9.52 14.67
N ILE A 50 -31.47 -10.23 14.19
CA ILE A 50 -30.09 -10.06 14.64
C ILE A 50 -29.25 -9.54 13.50
N PHE A 51 -28.54 -8.46 13.79
CA PHE A 51 -27.50 -7.91 12.94
C PHE A 51 -26.16 -8.20 13.59
N GLY A 52 -25.28 -8.88 12.87
CA GLY A 52 -23.87 -8.94 13.21
C GLY A 52 -23.22 -7.66 12.68
N ASP A 53 -23.14 -6.62 13.52
CA ASP A 53 -22.54 -5.34 13.12
C ASP A 53 -21.03 -5.47 12.93
N VAL A 54 -20.42 -6.44 13.60
CA VAL A 54 -19.01 -6.78 13.43
C VAL A 54 -18.89 -8.29 13.24
N GLU A 55 -18.44 -8.72 12.06
CA GLU A 55 -18.12 -10.12 11.84
C GLU A 55 -16.96 -10.57 12.74
N PRO A 56 -17.04 -11.77 13.33
CA PRO A 56 -15.99 -12.32 14.17
C PRO A 56 -14.75 -12.57 13.31
N ARG A 57 -13.73 -11.73 13.47
CA ARG A 57 -12.43 -11.88 12.82
C ARG A 57 -11.55 -12.82 13.66
N PRO A 58 -11.24 -14.03 13.18
CA PRO A 58 -10.40 -14.98 13.92
C PRO A 58 -8.90 -14.61 13.87
N LEU A 59 -8.52 -13.61 13.08
CA LEU A 59 -7.12 -13.21 12.87
C LEU A 59 -6.71 -12.10 13.83
N SER A 60 -5.61 -12.32 14.54
CA SER A 60 -5.00 -11.30 15.39
C SER A 60 -4.46 -10.14 14.55
N ILE A 61 -4.64 -8.91 15.03
CA ILE A 61 -4.06 -7.70 14.41
C ILE A 61 -2.52 -7.79 14.32
N LEU A 62 -1.91 -8.60 15.21
CA LEU A 62 -0.47 -8.88 15.22
C LEU A 62 0.02 -9.49 13.90
N TRP A 63 -0.86 -10.15 13.15
CA TRP A 63 -0.50 -10.75 11.87
C TRP A 63 -0.27 -9.73 10.74
N GLN A 64 -0.65 -8.47 10.94
CA GLN A 64 -0.36 -7.38 9.99
C GLN A 64 1.06 -6.83 10.17
N ILE A 65 1.66 -7.00 11.35
CA ILE A 65 3.00 -6.47 11.66
C ILE A 65 4.07 -6.97 10.68
N PRO A 66 4.17 -8.27 10.36
CA PRO A 66 5.17 -8.75 9.41
C PRO A 66 5.02 -8.12 8.02
N GLN A 67 3.78 -7.92 7.56
CA GLN A 67 3.50 -7.31 6.27
C GLN A 67 3.97 -5.85 6.22
N TYR A 68 3.68 -5.06 7.26
CA TYR A 68 4.14 -3.68 7.36
C TYR A 68 5.66 -3.58 7.39
N ILE A 69 6.35 -4.44 8.15
CA ILE A 69 7.81 -4.43 8.22
C ILE A 69 8.43 -4.69 6.84
N ILE A 70 7.96 -5.72 6.14
CA ILE A 70 8.50 -6.08 4.82
C ILE A 70 8.23 -4.94 3.82
N LEU A 71 6.99 -4.44 3.76
CA LEU A 71 6.60 -3.39 2.82
C LEU A 71 7.38 -2.09 3.04
N THR A 72 7.44 -1.60 4.28
CA THR A 72 8.19 -0.38 4.61
C THR A 72 9.69 -0.56 4.40
N SER A 73 10.25 -1.74 4.68
CA SER A 73 11.68 -1.99 4.40
C SER A 73 11.99 -1.93 2.90
N GLY A 74 11.12 -2.52 2.06
CA GLY A 74 11.27 -2.46 0.60
C GLY A 74 11.13 -1.04 0.06
N GLU A 75 10.15 -0.29 0.57
CA GLU A 75 9.93 1.11 0.19
C GLU A 75 11.15 1.99 0.52
N VAL A 76 11.67 1.90 1.74
CA VAL A 76 12.83 2.70 2.18
C VAL A 76 14.08 2.33 1.37
N LEU A 77 14.32 1.02 1.20
CA LEU A 77 15.49 0.55 0.45
C LEU A 77 15.41 0.99 -1.02
N PHE A 78 14.26 0.88 -1.68
CA PHE A 78 14.13 1.28 -3.07
C PHE A 78 14.10 2.80 -3.25
N SER A 79 13.27 3.49 -2.47
CA SER A 79 12.98 4.91 -2.69
C SER A 79 14.14 5.82 -2.29
N ILE A 80 14.74 5.60 -1.11
CA ILE A 80 15.82 6.47 -0.63
C ILE A 80 17.11 6.20 -1.42
N THR A 81 17.48 4.94 -1.63
CA THR A 81 18.72 4.62 -2.35
C THR A 81 18.63 4.97 -3.84
N GLY A 82 17.48 4.75 -4.47
CA GLY A 82 17.26 5.11 -5.87
C GLY A 82 17.35 6.61 -6.11
N LEU A 83 16.77 7.40 -5.20
CA LEU A 83 16.85 8.85 -5.27
C LEU A 83 18.29 9.35 -5.02
N ASP A 84 19.01 8.79 -4.06
CA ASP A 84 20.41 9.15 -3.77
C ASP A 84 21.37 8.81 -4.94
N PHE A 85 21.13 7.67 -5.60
CA PHE A 85 21.83 7.32 -6.83
C PHE A 85 21.54 8.29 -7.99
N ALA A 86 20.27 8.65 -8.18
CA ALA A 86 19.87 9.61 -9.20
C ALA A 86 20.48 11.00 -8.94
N TYR A 87 20.56 11.42 -7.67
CA TYR A 87 21.22 12.66 -7.27
C TYR A 87 22.72 12.67 -7.53
N SER A 88 23.43 11.60 -7.15
CA SER A 88 24.88 11.50 -7.32
C SER A 88 25.31 11.41 -8.79
N SER A 89 24.43 10.89 -9.66
CA SER A 89 24.67 10.79 -11.10
C SER A 89 24.29 12.04 -11.89
N SER A 90 23.72 13.07 -11.24
CA SER A 90 23.18 14.26 -11.92
C SER A 90 24.08 15.50 -11.80
N PRO A 91 24.25 16.30 -12.87
CA PRO A 91 24.95 17.59 -12.81
C PRO A 91 24.31 18.55 -11.78
N ASN A 92 25.12 19.42 -11.16
CA ASN A 92 24.68 20.31 -10.08
C ASN A 92 23.48 21.20 -10.43
N SER A 93 23.30 21.57 -11.70
CA SER A 93 22.18 22.38 -12.18
C SER A 93 20.86 21.59 -12.36
N MET A 94 20.90 20.26 -12.41
CA MET A 94 19.74 19.40 -12.72
C MET A 94 19.17 18.65 -11.52
N ARG A 95 19.81 18.75 -10.35
CA ARG A 95 19.40 18.02 -9.14
C ARG A 95 17.93 18.26 -8.78
N SER A 96 17.46 19.50 -8.85
CA SER A 96 16.06 19.85 -8.56
C SER A 96 15.07 19.24 -9.56
N PHE A 97 15.45 19.17 -10.84
CA PHE A 97 14.62 18.57 -11.88
C PHE A 97 14.48 17.06 -11.68
N VAL A 98 15.58 16.37 -11.36
CA VAL A 98 15.58 14.92 -11.09
C VAL A 98 14.74 14.59 -9.86
N THR A 99 14.80 15.41 -8.82
CA THR A 99 13.92 15.30 -7.64
C THR A 99 12.45 15.45 -8.01
N ALA A 100 12.13 16.48 -8.80
CA ALA A 100 10.76 16.76 -9.21
C ALA A 100 10.22 15.64 -10.11
N ALA A 101 11.05 15.10 -10.99
CA ALA A 101 10.73 13.93 -11.81
C ALA A 101 10.46 12.69 -10.93
N TRP A 102 11.27 12.47 -9.90
CA TRP A 102 11.04 11.39 -8.93
C TRP A 102 9.68 11.55 -8.22
N LEU A 103 9.38 12.73 -7.68
CA LEU A 103 8.07 13.00 -7.04
C LEU A 103 6.90 12.88 -8.01
N LEU A 104 7.10 13.22 -9.29
CA LEU A 104 6.10 13.04 -10.33
C LEU A 104 5.76 11.56 -10.51
N THR A 105 6.75 10.67 -10.53
CA THR A 105 6.49 9.22 -10.61
C THR A 105 5.68 8.69 -9.42
N VAL A 106 5.97 9.17 -8.21
CA VAL A 106 5.20 8.82 -7.00
C VAL A 106 3.75 9.31 -7.11
N SER A 107 3.56 10.55 -7.57
CA SER A 107 2.23 11.12 -7.82
C SER A 107 1.44 10.33 -8.87
N THR A 108 2.08 9.94 -9.98
CA THR A 108 1.46 9.09 -11.00
C THR A 108 1.05 7.73 -10.44
N GLY A 109 1.87 7.10 -9.59
CA GLY A 109 1.51 5.86 -8.90
C GLY A 109 0.27 6.00 -8.04
N ASN A 110 0.20 7.05 -7.22
CA ASN A 110 -0.96 7.35 -6.38
C ASN A 110 -2.21 7.67 -7.21
N PHE A 111 -2.05 8.37 -8.33
CA PHE A 111 -3.16 8.66 -9.24
C PHE A 111 -3.77 7.39 -9.82
N ILE A 112 -2.95 6.41 -10.20
CA ILE A 112 -3.42 5.10 -10.68
C ILE A 112 -4.28 4.42 -9.59
N VAL A 113 -3.82 4.39 -8.34
CA VAL A 113 -4.58 3.78 -7.23
C VAL A 113 -5.96 4.43 -7.08
N ILE A 114 -6.03 5.76 -7.06
CA ILE A 114 -7.30 6.50 -6.91
C ILE A 114 -8.27 6.19 -8.06
N VAL A 115 -7.76 6.09 -9.29
CA VAL A 115 -8.57 5.75 -10.45
C VAL A 115 -9.15 4.34 -10.31
N PHE A 116 -8.34 3.37 -9.91
CA PHE A 116 -8.78 1.98 -9.75
C PHE A 116 -9.84 1.83 -8.66
N GLU A 117 -9.64 2.48 -7.51
CA GLU A 117 -10.61 2.51 -6.40
C GLU A 117 -11.90 3.23 -6.80
N GLY A 118 -11.78 4.38 -7.49
CA GLY A 118 -12.91 5.22 -7.90
C GLY A 118 -13.85 4.55 -8.90
N PHE A 119 -13.31 3.73 -9.82
CA PHE A 119 -14.11 3.03 -10.82
C PHE A 119 -14.64 1.66 -10.35
N LYS A 120 -14.38 1.23 -9.11
CA LYS A 120 -14.78 -0.08 -8.56
C LYS A 120 -14.54 -1.22 -9.55
N ILE A 121 -13.34 -1.24 -10.15
CA ILE A 121 -13.01 -2.17 -11.24
C ILE A 121 -13.09 -3.64 -10.78
N THR A 122 -12.94 -3.89 -9.48
CA THR A 122 -12.91 -5.24 -8.90
C THR A 122 -13.80 -5.33 -7.66
N ASP A 123 -14.67 -6.34 -7.59
CA ASP A 123 -15.57 -6.57 -6.44
C ASP A 123 -14.84 -7.09 -5.19
N ASN A 124 -13.63 -7.64 -5.36
CA ASN A 124 -12.83 -8.23 -4.29
C ASN A 124 -11.49 -7.50 -4.10
N MET A 125 -11.26 -6.98 -2.89
CA MET A 125 -10.04 -6.26 -2.49
C MET A 125 -8.76 -7.09 -2.67
N ALA A 126 -8.84 -8.42 -2.54
CA ALA A 126 -7.69 -9.29 -2.77
C ALA A 126 -7.21 -9.27 -4.24
N HIS A 127 -8.13 -9.21 -5.20
CA HIS A 127 -7.80 -9.22 -6.62
C HIS A 127 -7.18 -7.88 -7.06
N GLU A 128 -7.64 -6.78 -6.48
CA GLU A 128 -7.03 -5.46 -6.67
C GLU A 128 -5.57 -5.44 -6.20
N LEU A 129 -5.28 -6.00 -5.03
CA LEU A 129 -3.90 -6.15 -4.52
C LEU A 129 -3.03 -7.03 -5.45
N PHE A 130 -3.59 -8.10 -6.03
CA PHE A 130 -2.86 -8.92 -7.01
C PHE A 130 -2.55 -8.16 -8.30
N ILE A 131 -3.46 -7.32 -8.78
CA ILE A 131 -3.23 -6.48 -9.95
C ILE A 131 -2.12 -5.47 -9.67
N PHE A 132 -2.12 -4.81 -8.50
CA PHE A 132 -1.04 -3.89 -8.11
C PHE A 132 0.30 -4.60 -7.93
N ALA A 133 0.32 -5.79 -7.33
CA ALA A 133 1.52 -6.60 -7.23
C ALA A 133 2.08 -6.98 -8.62
N GLY A 134 1.20 -7.34 -9.56
CA GLY A 134 1.56 -7.61 -10.95
C GLY A 134 2.14 -6.38 -11.66
N LEU A 135 1.55 -5.21 -11.44
CA LEU A 135 2.04 -3.94 -11.98
C LEU A 135 3.44 -3.62 -11.44
N LEU A 136 3.68 -3.79 -10.14
CA LEU A 136 4.99 -3.60 -9.52
C LEU A 136 6.04 -4.60 -10.02
N PHE A 137 5.65 -5.86 -10.25
CA PHE A 137 6.55 -6.86 -10.80
C PHE A 137 6.96 -6.49 -12.23
N PHE A 138 6.02 -6.03 -13.04
CA PHE A 138 6.30 -5.55 -14.40
C PHE A 138 7.22 -4.33 -14.43
N THR A 139 6.98 -3.32 -13.58
CA THR A 139 7.87 -2.16 -13.50
C THR A 139 9.27 -2.54 -13.03
N THR A 140 9.38 -3.48 -12.09
CA THR A 140 10.67 -4.03 -11.62
C THR A 140 11.45 -4.68 -12.76
N ILE A 141 10.80 -5.44 -13.65
CA ILE A 141 11.46 -6.03 -14.82
C ILE A 141 11.98 -4.93 -15.75
N ILE A 142 11.19 -3.90 -16.02
CA ILE A 142 11.61 -2.78 -16.86
C ILE A 142 12.84 -2.09 -16.26
N PHE A 143 12.82 -1.78 -14.96
CA PHE A 143 13.95 -1.16 -14.27
C PHE A 143 15.18 -2.07 -14.25
N SER A 144 14.99 -3.38 -14.09
CA SER A 144 16.07 -4.37 -14.15
C SER A 144 16.76 -4.38 -15.52
N ILE A 145 15.98 -4.34 -16.61
CA ILE A 145 16.53 -4.25 -17.97
C ILE A 145 17.25 -2.92 -18.17
N MET A 146 16.64 -1.80 -17.78
CA MET A 146 17.27 -0.47 -17.90
C MET A 146 18.58 -0.38 -17.11
N SER A 147 18.62 -0.96 -15.91
CA SER A 147 19.82 -1.03 -15.09
C SER A 147 20.94 -1.84 -15.75
N TYR A 148 20.61 -2.89 -16.51
CA TYR A 148 21.61 -3.71 -17.20
C TYR A 148 22.35 -2.91 -18.30
N TYR A 149 21.70 -1.93 -18.91
CA TYR A 149 22.30 -1.08 -19.94
C TYR A 149 23.01 0.17 -19.40
N PHE A 150 23.13 0.33 -18.08
CA PHE A 150 23.70 1.53 -17.47
C PHE A 150 25.24 1.57 -17.59
N ILE A 151 25.78 2.57 -18.30
CA ILE A 151 27.23 2.82 -18.40
C ILE A 151 27.63 3.85 -17.33
N PRO A 152 28.50 3.48 -16.36
CA PRO A 152 28.94 4.42 -15.33
C PRO A 152 29.87 5.49 -15.90
N TYR A 153 29.69 6.74 -15.46
CA TYR A 153 30.58 7.86 -15.80
C TYR A 153 31.98 7.62 -15.21
N ASN A 154 32.98 7.42 -16.06
CA ASN A 154 34.38 7.21 -15.67
C ASN A 154 35.20 8.49 -15.90
N PRO A 155 35.60 9.21 -14.83
CA PRO A 155 36.32 10.48 -14.97
C PRO A 155 37.71 10.32 -15.60
N ASN A 156 38.33 9.14 -15.49
CA ASN A 156 39.67 8.91 -16.05
C ASN A 156 39.66 8.91 -17.59
N ILE A 157 38.55 8.52 -18.22
CA ILE A 157 38.42 8.49 -19.70
C ILE A 157 38.32 9.94 -20.23
N THR A 158 37.60 10.81 -19.52
CA THR A 158 37.49 12.24 -19.86
C THR A 158 38.85 12.94 -19.75
N LEU A 159 39.60 12.68 -18.67
CA LEU A 159 40.94 13.25 -18.48
C LEU A 159 41.95 12.75 -19.52
N MET A 160 41.89 11.46 -19.89
CA MET A 160 42.74 10.91 -20.97
C MET A 160 42.44 11.58 -22.30
N ASN A 161 41.16 11.80 -22.62
CA ASN A 161 40.76 12.52 -23.83
C ASN A 161 41.23 13.99 -23.81
N GLU A 162 41.16 14.69 -22.68
CA GLU A 162 41.66 16.06 -22.54
C GLU A 162 43.19 16.15 -22.64
N ILE A 163 43.94 15.22 -22.02
CA ILE A 163 45.41 15.16 -22.11
C ILE A 163 45.84 14.82 -23.54
N GLN A 164 45.16 13.88 -24.20
CA GLN A 164 45.48 13.47 -25.56
C GLN A 164 45.15 14.56 -26.59
N VAL A 165 44.12 15.37 -26.33
CA VAL A 165 43.85 16.60 -27.11
C VAL A 165 44.92 17.66 -26.83
N ALA A 166 45.36 17.86 -25.58
CA ALA A 166 46.41 18.82 -25.23
C ALA A 166 47.77 18.47 -25.86
N ASP A 167 48.16 17.19 -25.87
CA ASP A 167 49.40 16.70 -26.49
C ASP A 167 49.35 16.73 -28.03
N SER A 168 48.15 16.81 -28.63
CA SER A 168 47.97 16.89 -30.09
C SER A 168 48.11 18.31 -30.66
N ILE A 169 48.17 19.34 -29.82
CA ILE A 169 48.36 20.74 -30.25
C ILE A 169 49.86 20.96 -30.48
N PRO A 170 50.34 21.18 -31.73
CA PRO A 170 51.76 21.37 -31.99
C PRO A 170 52.28 22.65 -31.31
N GLU A 171 53.47 22.59 -30.70
CA GLU A 171 54.18 23.67 -29.97
C GLU A 171 54.41 25.00 -30.76
N VAL A 172 53.88 25.14 -31.97
CA VAL A 172 54.13 26.23 -32.91
C VAL A 172 53.55 27.58 -32.45
N GLN A 173 52.70 27.62 -31.41
CA GLN A 173 52.11 28.86 -30.91
C GLN A 173 52.95 29.58 -29.84
N LYS A 174 54.13 29.08 -29.44
CA LYS A 174 54.94 29.70 -28.35
C LYS A 174 56.09 30.61 -28.81
N LYS A 175 56.18 30.92 -30.10
CA LYS A 175 57.20 31.84 -30.63
C LYS A 175 56.63 32.71 -31.75
N ASN A 176 55.91 33.77 -31.37
CA ASN A 176 55.81 35.05 -32.08
C ASN A 176 55.23 36.09 -31.13
#